data_AF-X1VMZ5-F1
#
_entry.id   AF-X1VMZ5-F1
#
_cell.length_a   1.000
_cell.length_b   1.000
_cell.length_c   1.000
_cell.angle_alpha   90.00
_cell.angle_beta   90.00
_cell.angle_gamma   90.00
#
_symmetry.space_group_name_H-M   'P 1'
#
loop_
_entity.id
_entity.type
_entity.pdbx_description
1 polymer ?
#
loop_
_entity_poly.entity_id
_entity_poly.type
_entity_poly.pdbx_seq_one_letter_code
_entity_poly.pdbx_strand_id
1 'polypeptide(L)'
;NENIIEAQRYLNFIHTSCNITKNNLINLGVKLEKIIVIPLGVDLSLFKPVSVEEKQKMKEILGIPLNKVIIGSFQKDGVGWDEGLEPKLIKGPDVFVKVIEQLAKKYPIYVLLVGPTRGYVKNELKKRNIPFKSIGYLKNFSDVAKYYNALDLYLITSRIEGGPKAILEAWACGIPI
;
A
#
# COMPACT_ATOMS: atom_id res chain seq x y z
N ASN A 1 -23.37 -3.54 -13.96
CA ASN A 1 -23.35 -2.60 -15.10
C ASN A 1 -24.57 -1.71 -15.13
N GLU A 2 -25.80 -2.24 -14.99
CA GLU A 2 -27.03 -1.45 -15.02
C GLU A 2 -27.07 -0.30 -14.01
N ASN A 3 -26.64 -0.54 -12.77
CA ASN A 3 -26.68 0.47 -11.70
C ASN A 3 -25.88 1.75 -11.99
N ILE A 4 -24.74 1.67 -12.67
CA ILE A 4 -23.91 2.85 -12.99
C ILE A 4 -24.57 3.69 -14.11
N ILE A 5 -25.19 3.02 -15.08
CA ILE A 5 -25.88 3.67 -16.18
C ILE A 5 -27.18 4.32 -15.73
N GLU A 6 -27.90 3.68 -14.82
CA GLU A 6 -29.04 4.28 -14.17
C GLU A 6 -28.64 5.48 -13.31
N ALA A 7 -27.62 5.33 -12.45
CA ALA A 7 -27.12 6.40 -11.60
C ALA A 7 -26.71 7.65 -12.38
N GLN A 8 -26.15 7.48 -13.59
CA GLN A 8 -25.76 8.63 -14.43
C GLN A 8 -26.94 9.55 -14.76
N ARG A 9 -28.20 9.07 -14.76
CA ARG A 9 -29.38 9.91 -15.03
C ARG A 9 -29.62 10.93 -13.93
N TYR A 10 -29.23 10.61 -12.71
CA TYR A 10 -29.48 11.42 -11.51
C TYR A 10 -28.25 12.24 -11.06
N LEU A 11 -27.05 11.89 -11.52
CA LEU A 11 -25.81 12.57 -11.16
C LEU A 11 -25.42 13.67 -12.16
N ASN A 12 -24.99 14.84 -11.67
CA ASN A 12 -24.39 15.89 -12.49
C ASN A 12 -23.02 15.48 -13.04
N PHE A 13 -22.19 14.86 -12.19
CA PHE A 13 -20.87 14.36 -12.55
C PHE A 13 -20.50 13.14 -11.69
N ILE A 14 -19.56 12.34 -12.20
CA ILE A 14 -18.93 11.19 -11.55
C ILE A 14 -17.44 11.48 -11.48
N HIS A 15 -16.87 11.48 -10.27
CA HIS A 15 -15.43 11.70 -10.11
C HIS A 15 -14.67 10.37 -10.03
N THR A 16 -13.43 10.37 -10.50
CA THR A 16 -12.49 9.26 -10.31
C THR A 16 -11.06 9.77 -10.15
N SER A 17 -10.19 8.97 -9.52
CA SER A 17 -8.81 9.31 -9.19
C SER A 17 -7.81 9.08 -10.32
N CYS A 18 -8.15 8.31 -11.35
CA CYS A 18 -7.20 7.95 -12.41
C CYS A 18 -7.87 7.70 -13.76
N ASN A 19 -7.08 7.81 -14.83
CA ASN A 19 -7.56 7.61 -16.20
C ASN A 19 -7.97 6.16 -16.48
N ILE A 20 -7.41 5.17 -15.79
CA ILE A 20 -7.79 3.75 -15.96
C ILE A 20 -9.26 3.57 -15.57
N THR A 21 -9.66 4.08 -14.40
CA THR A 21 -11.05 4.00 -13.95
C THR A 21 -11.98 4.85 -14.82
N LYS A 22 -11.53 6.03 -15.29
CA LYS A 22 -12.28 6.82 -16.30
C LYS A 22 -12.57 5.98 -17.54
N ASN A 23 -11.57 5.31 -18.09
CA ASN A 23 -11.74 4.47 -19.29
C ASN A 23 -12.70 3.30 -19.02
N ASN A 24 -12.62 2.70 -17.83
CA ASN A 24 -13.58 1.67 -17.43
C ASN A 24 -15.02 2.22 -17.37
N LEU A 25 -15.23 3.43 -16.83
CA LEU A 25 -16.56 4.06 -16.80
C LEU A 25 -17.10 4.35 -18.21
N ILE A 26 -16.25 4.81 -19.12
CA ILE A 26 -16.61 5.02 -20.53
C ILE A 26 -17.05 3.69 -21.16
N ASN A 27 -16.26 2.63 -20.98
CA ASN A 27 -16.57 1.29 -21.50
C ASN A 27 -17.87 0.71 -20.92
N LEU A 28 -18.24 1.14 -19.72
CA LEU A 28 -19.51 0.75 -19.11
C LEU A 28 -20.72 1.54 -19.67
N GLY A 29 -20.50 2.61 -20.43
CA GLY A 29 -21.52 3.45 -21.07
C GLY A 29 -21.78 4.79 -20.38
N VAL A 30 -20.90 5.23 -19.48
CA VAL A 30 -21.01 6.56 -18.86
C VAL A 30 -20.57 7.61 -19.87
N LYS A 31 -21.39 8.64 -20.07
CA LYS A 31 -21.08 9.77 -20.94
C LYS A 31 -19.80 10.50 -20.49
N LEU A 32 -18.89 10.77 -21.43
CA LEU A 32 -17.57 11.34 -21.16
C LEU A 32 -17.66 12.69 -20.42
N GLU A 33 -18.60 13.54 -20.82
CA GLU A 33 -18.86 14.86 -20.23
C GLU A 33 -19.31 14.80 -18.78
N LYS A 34 -19.76 13.62 -18.30
CA LYS A 34 -20.11 13.39 -16.90
C LYS A 34 -18.93 12.92 -16.06
N ILE A 35 -17.77 12.59 -16.64
CA ILE A 35 -16.64 12.01 -15.90
C ILE A 35 -15.57 13.07 -15.65
N ILE A 36 -15.26 13.30 -14.38
CA ILE A 36 -14.19 14.20 -13.93
C ILE A 36 -13.06 13.36 -13.31
N VAL A 37 -11.82 13.61 -13.72
CA VAL A 37 -10.65 13.00 -13.08
C VAL A 37 -10.07 13.99 -12.09
N ILE A 38 -10.09 13.64 -10.81
CA ILE A 38 -9.46 14.40 -9.72
C ILE A 38 -8.39 13.49 -9.10
N PRO A 39 -7.10 13.70 -9.41
CA PRO A 39 -6.03 12.83 -8.91
C PRO A 39 -5.92 12.90 -7.39
N LEU A 40 -5.35 11.85 -6.81
CA LEU A 40 -5.05 11.85 -5.38
C LEU A 40 -3.92 12.84 -5.07
N GLY A 41 -4.02 13.50 -3.91
CA GLY A 41 -2.95 14.29 -3.33
C GLY A 41 -2.33 13.62 -2.10
N VAL A 42 -1.20 14.16 -1.65
CA VAL A 42 -0.50 13.78 -0.42
C VAL A 42 -0.15 15.04 0.37
N ASP A 43 -0.23 14.96 1.69
CA ASP A 43 0.12 16.06 2.59
C ASP A 43 1.63 16.10 2.81
N LEU A 44 2.31 17.06 2.18
CA LEU A 44 3.77 17.22 2.27
C LEU A 44 4.25 17.79 3.62
N SER A 45 3.34 18.31 4.46
CA SER A 45 3.69 18.68 5.83
C SER A 45 3.91 17.45 6.70
N LEU A 46 3.19 16.37 6.39
CA LEU A 46 3.20 15.08 7.07
C LEU A 46 4.18 14.09 6.42
N PHE A 47 4.09 13.90 5.11
CA PHE A 47 4.94 13.00 4.33
C PHE A 47 6.07 13.80 3.69
N LYS A 48 7.26 13.63 4.23
CA LYS A 48 8.47 14.28 3.75
C LYS A 48 9.69 13.43 4.08
N PRO A 49 10.79 13.56 3.32
CA PRO A 49 12.02 12.87 3.64
C PRO A 49 12.55 13.32 4.99
N VAL A 50 13.30 12.44 5.64
CA VAL A 50 13.98 12.69 6.91
C VAL A 50 15.49 12.51 6.73
N SER A 51 16.28 13.07 7.64
CA SER A 51 17.73 12.86 7.62
C SER A 51 18.10 11.40 7.86
N VAL A 52 19.33 11.02 7.53
CA VAL A 52 19.84 9.66 7.78
C VAL A 52 19.81 9.33 9.27
N GLU A 53 20.16 10.30 10.12
CA GLU A 53 20.18 10.18 11.57
C GLU A 53 18.76 10.02 12.13
N GLU A 54 17.79 10.79 11.62
CA GLU A 54 16.38 10.65 11.99
C GLU A 54 15.81 9.29 11.60
N LYS A 55 16.15 8.80 10.40
CA LYS A 55 15.79 7.46 9.94
C LYS A 55 16.37 6.36 10.83
N GLN A 56 17.64 6.47 11.22
CA GLN A 56 18.28 5.51 12.13
C GLN A 56 17.62 5.49 13.51
N LYS A 57 17.44 6.66 14.13
CA LYS A 57 16.72 6.79 15.42
C LYS A 57 15.32 6.21 15.35
N MET A 58 14.62 6.43 14.25
CA MET A 58 13.29 5.89 14.03
C MET A 58 13.30 4.36 13.90
N LYS A 59 14.26 3.79 13.15
CA LYS A 59 14.44 2.33 13.09
C LYS A 59 14.69 1.77 14.49
N GLU A 60 15.52 2.40 15.32
CA GLU A 60 15.78 1.98 16.71
C GLU A 60 14.52 2.02 17.59
N ILE A 61 13.80 3.15 17.61
CA ILE A 61 12.54 3.31 18.36
C ILE A 61 11.51 2.26 17.93
N LEU A 62 11.47 1.95 16.63
CA LEU A 62 10.59 0.94 16.07
C LEU A 62 11.14 -0.48 16.22
N GLY A 63 12.31 -0.71 16.81
CA GLY A 63 12.92 -2.02 16.93
C GLY A 63 13.17 -2.71 15.58
N ILE A 64 13.48 -1.92 14.55
CA ILE A 64 13.80 -2.35 13.20
C ILE A 64 15.34 -2.45 13.08
N PRO A 65 15.88 -3.56 12.54
CA PRO A 65 17.33 -3.73 12.44
C PRO A 65 17.97 -2.72 11.48
N LEU A 66 19.10 -2.14 11.90
CA LEU A 66 19.84 -1.15 11.10
C LEU A 66 20.68 -1.78 9.98
N ASN A 67 21.06 -3.05 10.12
CA ASN A 67 21.93 -3.77 9.19
C ASN A 67 21.16 -4.56 8.11
N LYS A 68 19.91 -4.20 7.82
CA LYS A 68 19.05 -4.88 6.86
C LYS A 68 18.36 -3.89 5.92
N VAL A 69 18.02 -4.37 4.73
CA VAL A 69 17.16 -3.66 3.78
C VAL A 69 15.71 -3.78 4.23
N ILE A 70 15.08 -2.65 4.55
CA ILE A 70 13.72 -2.61 5.09
C ILE A 70 12.72 -2.45 3.95
N ILE A 71 11.89 -3.46 3.74
CA ILE A 71 10.91 -3.50 2.66
C ILE A 71 9.49 -3.37 3.24
N GLY A 72 8.75 -2.37 2.77
CA GLY A 72 7.40 -2.06 3.23
C GLY A 72 6.28 -2.55 2.33
N SER A 73 5.14 -2.89 2.93
CA SER A 73 3.86 -3.08 2.25
C SER A 73 2.73 -2.82 3.24
N PHE A 74 1.94 -1.76 3.05
CA PHE A 74 0.97 -1.26 4.07
C PHE A 74 -0.50 -1.46 3.69
N GLN A 75 -0.75 -2.25 2.65
CA GLN A 75 -2.10 -2.57 2.19
C GLN A 75 -2.73 -3.70 3.02
N LYS A 76 -4.05 -3.61 3.23
CA LYS A 76 -4.86 -4.75 3.70
C LYS A 76 -4.90 -5.82 2.62
N ASP A 77 -4.35 -6.99 2.90
CA ASP A 77 -4.12 -8.04 1.91
C ASP A 77 -4.76 -9.38 2.24
N GLY A 78 -5.47 -9.48 3.36
CA GLY A 78 -6.39 -10.57 3.67
C GLY A 78 -7.87 -10.23 3.44
N VAL A 79 -8.69 -11.28 3.28
CA VAL A 79 -10.15 -11.20 3.19
C VAL A 79 -10.77 -11.00 4.58
N GLY A 80 -11.95 -10.37 4.65
CA GLY A 80 -12.67 -10.15 5.92
C GLY A 80 -12.10 -9.00 6.75
N TRP A 81 -12.49 -8.90 8.01
CA TRP A 81 -11.98 -7.91 8.97
C TRP A 81 -11.19 -8.53 10.13
N ASP A 82 -11.17 -9.85 10.21
CA ASP A 82 -10.43 -10.62 11.21
C ASP A 82 -8.94 -10.73 10.84
N GLU A 83 -8.31 -11.86 11.16
CA GLU A 83 -6.88 -12.07 10.91
C GLU A 83 -6.49 -11.96 9.43
N GLY A 84 -7.38 -12.34 8.51
CA GLY A 84 -7.10 -12.29 7.07
C GLY A 84 -6.21 -13.44 6.61
N LEU A 85 -6.57 -14.66 6.98
CA LEU A 85 -5.82 -15.87 6.60
C LEU A 85 -5.96 -16.22 5.12
N GLU A 86 -7.07 -15.83 4.50
CA GLU A 86 -7.29 -15.98 3.06
C GLU A 86 -6.72 -14.77 2.30
N PRO A 87 -5.94 -15.00 1.23
CA PRO A 87 -5.32 -13.93 0.47
C PRO A 87 -6.36 -13.16 -0.35
N LYS A 88 -6.39 -11.84 -0.20
CA LYS A 88 -7.15 -10.97 -1.08
C LYS A 88 -6.36 -10.74 -2.37
N LEU A 89 -6.45 -11.69 -3.31
CA LEU A 89 -5.60 -11.74 -4.53
C LEU A 89 -5.57 -10.45 -5.36
N ILE A 90 -6.64 -9.64 -5.35
CA ILE A 90 -6.64 -8.33 -6.01
C ILE A 90 -5.51 -7.40 -5.51
N LYS A 91 -5.12 -7.54 -4.24
CA LYS A 91 -4.02 -6.83 -3.58
C LYS A 91 -2.66 -7.51 -3.74
N GLY A 92 -2.63 -8.69 -4.34
CA GLY A 92 -1.41 -9.44 -4.66
C GLY A 92 -0.49 -9.82 -3.48
N PRO A 93 -1.03 -10.30 -2.33
CA PRO A 93 -0.18 -10.83 -1.26
C PRO A 93 0.66 -12.03 -1.69
N ASP A 94 0.16 -12.85 -2.62
CA ASP A 94 0.85 -13.99 -3.20
C ASP A 94 2.10 -13.56 -3.99
N VAL A 95 1.96 -12.49 -4.78
CA VAL A 95 3.07 -11.88 -5.53
C VAL A 95 4.08 -11.28 -4.56
N PHE A 96 3.62 -10.56 -3.52
CA PHE A 96 4.49 -10.00 -2.48
C PHE A 96 5.35 -11.07 -1.82
N VAL A 97 4.74 -12.15 -1.32
CA VAL A 97 5.46 -13.25 -0.68
C VAL A 97 6.49 -13.87 -1.62
N LYS A 98 6.13 -14.11 -2.89
CA LYS A 98 7.03 -14.70 -3.89
C LYS A 98 8.24 -13.82 -4.18
N VAL A 99 8.05 -12.49 -4.26
CA VAL A 99 9.15 -11.53 -4.48
C VAL A 99 10.05 -11.48 -3.25
N ILE A 100 9.45 -11.36 -2.05
CA ILE A 100 10.18 -11.30 -0.80
C ILE A 100 11.02 -12.57 -0.56
N GLU A 101 10.49 -13.75 -0.89
CA GLU A 101 11.24 -15.01 -0.83
C GLU A 101 12.50 -14.98 -1.71
N GLN A 102 12.39 -14.46 -2.94
CA GLN A 102 13.53 -14.37 -3.85
C GLN A 102 14.56 -13.35 -3.38
N LEU A 103 14.11 -12.22 -2.83
CA LEU A 103 14.98 -11.19 -2.28
C LEU A 103 15.70 -11.68 -1.02
N ALA A 104 15.02 -12.43 -0.14
CA ALA A 104 15.61 -12.99 1.08
C ALA A 104 16.77 -13.96 0.80
N LYS A 105 16.79 -14.60 -0.38
CA LYS A 105 17.89 -15.49 -0.82
C LYS A 105 19.14 -14.72 -1.24
N LYS A 106 19.02 -13.42 -1.53
CA LYS A 106 20.09 -12.58 -2.10
C LYS A 106 20.55 -11.46 -1.17
N TYR A 107 19.67 -10.96 -0.31
CA TYR A 107 19.91 -9.77 0.50
C TYR A 107 19.44 -9.98 1.94
N PRO A 108 20.11 -9.35 2.92
CA PRO A 108 19.65 -9.32 4.29
C PRO A 108 18.44 -8.38 4.42
N ILE A 109 17.24 -8.90 4.18
CA ILE A 109 16.01 -8.11 4.21
C ILE A 109 15.28 -8.20 5.55
N TYR A 110 14.44 -7.21 5.83
CA TYR A 110 13.47 -7.21 6.90
C TYR A 110 12.16 -6.60 6.39
N VAL A 111 11.04 -7.25 6.67
CA VAL A 111 9.73 -6.80 6.17
C VAL A 111 9.00 -5.97 7.23
N LEU A 112 8.51 -4.79 6.85
CA LEU A 112 7.64 -3.97 7.70
C LEU A 112 6.22 -3.95 7.13
N LEU A 113 5.28 -4.47 7.91
CA LEU A 113 3.86 -4.50 7.58
C LEU A 113 3.10 -3.53 8.48
N VAL A 114 2.24 -2.70 7.88
CA VAL A 114 1.32 -1.80 8.58
C VAL A 114 -0.09 -2.07 8.07
N GLY A 115 -1.09 -1.85 8.93
CA GLY A 115 -2.49 -2.09 8.62
C GLY A 115 -3.03 -3.43 9.14
N PRO A 116 -4.36 -3.58 9.17
CA PRO A 116 -5.04 -4.76 9.69
C PRO A 116 -5.06 -5.93 8.68
N THR A 117 -5.52 -7.09 9.15
CA THR A 117 -5.91 -8.24 8.30
C THR A 117 -4.77 -8.68 7.36
N ARG A 118 -3.64 -9.08 7.97
CA ARG A 118 -2.36 -9.47 7.32
C ARG A 118 -1.98 -10.94 7.54
N GLY A 119 -2.92 -11.77 7.99
CA GLY A 119 -2.70 -13.13 8.47
C GLY A 119 -2.00 -14.03 7.45
N TYR A 120 -2.47 -13.99 6.20
CA TYR A 120 -1.86 -14.72 5.10
C TYR A 120 -0.37 -14.40 4.94
N VAL A 121 -0.02 -13.11 4.76
CA VAL A 121 1.38 -12.70 4.56
C VAL A 121 2.24 -13.03 5.78
N LYS A 122 1.74 -12.77 6.99
CA LYS A 122 2.45 -13.11 8.23
C LYS A 122 2.77 -14.61 8.30
N ASN A 123 1.81 -15.47 7.96
CA ASN A 123 2.01 -16.91 7.98
C ASN A 123 3.01 -17.36 6.91
N GLU A 124 2.94 -16.81 5.71
CA GLU A 124 3.86 -17.13 4.63
C GLU A 124 5.31 -16.66 4.91
N LEU A 125 5.48 -15.50 5.55
CA LEU A 125 6.80 -15.03 6.00
C LEU A 125 7.38 -15.93 7.12
N LYS A 126 6.54 -16.32 8.10
CA LYS A 126 6.93 -17.26 9.16
C LYS A 126 7.39 -18.61 8.59
N LYS A 127 6.61 -19.20 7.67
CA LYS A 127 6.94 -20.48 7.02
C LYS A 127 8.31 -20.46 6.32
N ARG A 128 8.73 -19.29 5.82
CA ARG A 128 9.99 -19.09 5.10
C ARG A 128 11.12 -18.57 5.98
N ASN A 129 10.90 -18.44 7.29
CA ASN A 129 11.84 -17.85 8.24
C ASN A 129 12.31 -16.44 7.84
N ILE A 130 11.43 -15.65 7.20
CA ILE A 130 11.73 -14.28 6.79
C ILE A 130 11.37 -13.34 7.94
N PRO A 131 12.31 -12.53 8.44
CA PRO A 131 12.07 -11.67 9.59
C PRO A 131 11.18 -10.49 9.22
N PHE A 132 10.21 -10.19 10.07
CA PHE A 132 9.26 -9.11 9.84
C PHE A 132 8.74 -8.49 11.13
N LYS A 133 8.23 -7.26 11.02
CA LYS A 133 7.40 -6.60 12.03
C LYS A 133 6.04 -6.27 11.43
N SER A 134 4.97 -6.51 12.20
CA SER A 134 3.61 -6.15 11.82
C SER A 134 3.02 -5.24 12.90
N ILE A 135 2.65 -4.02 12.53
CA ILE A 135 2.15 -2.99 13.46
C ILE A 135 0.65 -3.12 13.72
N GLY A 136 -0.12 -3.62 12.74
CA GLY A 136 -1.57 -3.68 12.84
C GLY A 136 -2.24 -2.33 12.57
N TYR A 137 -3.41 -2.12 13.17
CA TYR A 137 -4.21 -0.90 12.99
C TYR A 137 -3.57 0.29 13.72
N LEU A 138 -3.46 1.43 13.03
CA LEU A 138 -2.92 2.65 13.61
C LEU A 138 -4.04 3.47 14.27
N LYS A 139 -3.78 4.01 15.45
CA LYS A 139 -4.73 4.91 16.14
C LYS A 139 -4.86 6.25 15.40
N ASN A 140 -3.74 6.80 14.94
CA ASN A 140 -3.71 8.03 14.16
C ASN A 140 -3.17 7.73 12.76
N PHE A 141 -3.83 8.25 11.74
CA PHE A 141 -3.36 8.12 10.36
C PHE A 141 -1.98 8.76 10.17
N SER A 142 -1.72 9.90 10.82
CA SER A 142 -0.44 10.61 10.74
C SER A 142 0.76 9.77 11.17
N ASP A 143 0.56 8.75 12.01
CA ASP A 143 1.61 7.82 12.39
C ASP A 143 2.16 7.02 11.21
N VAL A 144 1.45 6.92 10.08
CA VAL A 144 1.90 6.11 8.94
C VAL A 144 3.20 6.65 8.31
N ALA A 145 3.40 7.97 8.30
CA ALA A 145 4.57 8.62 7.72
C ALA A 145 5.88 8.13 8.34
N LYS A 146 5.88 7.89 9.66
CA LYS A 146 7.05 7.40 10.41
C LYS A 146 7.45 5.98 9.97
N TYR A 147 6.48 5.16 9.56
CA TYR A 147 6.77 3.83 9.02
C TYR A 147 7.29 3.89 7.59
N TYR A 148 6.81 4.81 6.75
CA TYR A 148 7.41 5.05 5.42
C TYR A 148 8.86 5.51 5.55
N ASN A 149 9.12 6.50 6.41
CA ASN A 149 10.47 7.04 6.64
C ASN A 149 11.46 5.99 7.21
N ALA A 150 10.98 4.88 7.78
CA ALA A 150 11.81 3.77 8.21
C ALA A 150 12.18 2.78 7.08
N LEU A 151 11.58 2.90 5.89
CA LEU A 151 11.79 1.96 4.78
C LEU A 151 13.01 2.31 3.94
N ASP A 152 13.53 1.30 3.25
CA ASP A 152 14.50 1.45 2.17
C ASP A 152 13.85 1.20 0.80
N LEU A 153 12.76 0.42 0.75
CA LEU A 153 11.98 0.12 -0.45
C LEU A 153 10.51 -0.11 -0.08
N TYR A 154 9.57 0.34 -0.91
CA TYR A 154 8.15 0.02 -0.77
C TYR A 154 7.67 -0.86 -1.93
N LEU A 155 6.92 -1.92 -1.67
CA LEU A 155 6.39 -2.78 -2.73
C LEU A 155 4.88 -2.65 -2.87
N ILE A 156 4.43 -2.37 -4.09
CA ILE A 156 3.03 -2.44 -4.51
C ILE A 156 2.90 -3.60 -5.47
N THR A 157 2.27 -4.68 -5.01
CA THR A 157 2.12 -5.93 -5.77
C THR A 157 0.67 -6.21 -6.18
N SER A 158 -0.21 -5.24 -5.98
CA SER A 158 -1.61 -5.34 -6.32
C SER A 158 -1.83 -5.47 -7.83
N ARG A 159 -2.83 -6.28 -8.19
CA ARG A 159 -3.24 -6.49 -9.59
C ARG A 159 -4.09 -5.32 -10.10
N ILE A 160 -4.93 -4.77 -9.22
CA ILE A 160 -5.82 -3.64 -9.53
C ILE A 160 -5.85 -2.70 -8.33
N GLU A 161 -5.61 -1.42 -8.59
CA GLU A 161 -5.78 -0.30 -7.65
C GLU A 161 -6.38 0.91 -8.35
N GLY A 162 -7.21 1.67 -7.62
CA GLY A 162 -7.80 2.92 -8.10
C GLY A 162 -6.89 4.13 -7.87
N GLY A 163 -5.60 4.02 -8.19
CA GLY A 163 -4.58 5.00 -7.77
C GLY A 163 -4.23 4.81 -6.29
N PRO A 164 -3.22 4.01 -5.95
CA PRO A 164 -2.90 3.75 -4.56
C PRO A 164 -2.19 4.94 -3.91
N LYS A 165 -2.78 5.50 -2.84
CA LYS A 165 -2.17 6.60 -2.04
C LYS A 165 -0.74 6.28 -1.59
N ALA A 166 -0.45 5.01 -1.35
CA ALA A 166 0.87 4.52 -0.97
C ALA A 166 1.99 4.94 -1.94
N ILE A 167 1.68 5.14 -3.24
CA ILE A 167 2.66 5.67 -4.20
C ILE A 167 3.09 7.08 -3.78
N LEU A 168 2.12 7.94 -3.57
CA LEU A 168 2.36 9.35 -3.23
C LEU A 168 2.99 9.48 -1.85
N GLU A 169 2.53 8.69 -0.88
CA GLU A 169 3.08 8.67 0.48
C GLU A 169 4.54 8.20 0.52
N ALA A 170 4.87 7.11 -0.18
CA ALA A 170 6.24 6.59 -0.26
C ALA A 170 7.18 7.58 -0.97
N TRP A 171 6.79 8.08 -2.14
CA TRP A 171 7.59 9.06 -2.89
C TRP A 171 7.78 10.37 -2.12
N ALA A 172 6.75 10.87 -1.45
CA ALA A 172 6.85 12.07 -0.63
C ALA A 172 7.83 11.87 0.54
N CYS A 173 7.96 10.66 1.08
CA CYS A 173 8.99 10.30 2.06
C CYS A 173 10.37 9.98 1.45
N GLY A 174 10.55 10.10 0.13
CA GLY A 174 11.80 9.77 -0.55
C GLY A 174 12.07 8.27 -0.67
N ILE A 175 11.04 7.44 -0.57
CA ILE A 175 11.15 5.97 -0.62
C ILE A 175 10.90 5.47 -2.05
N PRO A 176 11.82 4.69 -2.63
CA PRO A 176 11.61 4.09 -3.95
C PRO A 176 10.49 3.02 -3.92
N ILE A 177 9.85 2.82 -5.06
CA ILE A 177 8.76 1.86 -5.29
C ILE A 177 9.16 0.89 -6.40
#